data_AF-A0A1Q4YK58-F1
#
_entry.id   AF-A0A1Q4YK58-F1
#
_cell.length_a   1.000
_cell.length_b   1.000
_cell.length_c   1.000
_cell.angle_alpha   90.00
_cell.angle_beta   90.00
_cell.angle_gamma   90.00
#
_symmetry.space_group_name_H-M   'P 1'
#
loop_
_entity.id
_entity.type
_entity.pdbx_description
1 polymer ?
#
loop_
_entity_poly.entity_id
_entity_poly.type
_entity_poly.pdbx_seq_one_letter_code
_entity_poly.pdbx_strand_id
1 'polypeptide(L)'
;MTGTWPDLGPIDKGYYAVLDPQDPATMTYWRRAITAKVDALKPWPAKAWWGPPVPRRADVPTDMVARDRFVAAWSETRRVYLTDVVAALTADPTAAGHRFTEWNTRCCQCARVLHDALSKAYGIGPECRKHLSADVLARYYTPEVARAHAEHLTPNTKT
;
A
#
# COMPACT_ATOMS: atom_id res chain seq x y z
N MET A 1 -16.27 -20.84 13.43
CA MET A 1 -14.90 -20.90 12.90
C MET A 1 -14.29 -19.51 13.05
N THR A 2 -13.31 -19.34 13.94
CA THR A 2 -12.52 -18.12 14.00
C THR A 2 -11.51 -18.15 12.86
N GLY A 3 -11.82 -17.48 11.74
CA GLY A 3 -10.90 -17.36 10.62
C GLY A 3 -9.60 -16.69 11.05
N THR A 4 -8.47 -17.25 10.62
CA THR A 4 -7.16 -16.62 10.75
C THR A 4 -7.13 -15.32 9.93
N TRP A 5 -6.48 -14.28 10.47
CA TRP A 5 -6.19 -13.08 9.68
C TRP A 5 -5.28 -13.43 8.49
N PRO A 6 -5.37 -12.70 7.36
CA PRO A 6 -4.57 -13.02 6.18
C PRO A 6 -3.08 -12.95 6.50
N ASP A 7 -2.35 -13.93 6.01
CA ASP A 7 -0.89 -13.90 6.03
C ASP A 7 -0.41 -12.78 5.12
N LEU A 8 0.44 -11.89 5.67
CA LEU A 8 0.97 -10.75 4.95
C LEU A 8 2.14 -11.14 4.03
N GLY A 9 2.57 -12.40 4.07
CA GLY A 9 3.47 -13.01 3.10
C GLY A 9 4.79 -12.25 2.95
N PRO A 10 5.42 -12.29 1.74
CA PRO A 10 6.72 -11.67 1.49
C PRO A 10 6.63 -10.16 1.20
N ILE A 11 5.53 -9.49 1.54
CA ILE A 11 5.41 -8.04 1.29
C ILE A 11 6.39 -7.32 2.22
N ASP A 12 7.41 -6.70 1.63
CA ASP A 12 8.43 -5.94 2.32
C ASP A 12 7.86 -4.74 3.10
N LYS A 13 8.63 -4.25 4.06
CA LYS A 13 8.29 -3.00 4.75
C LYS A 13 8.24 -1.84 3.73
N GLY A 14 7.17 -1.05 3.78
CA GLY A 14 6.99 0.06 2.84
C GLY A 14 5.59 0.66 2.89
N TYR A 15 5.30 1.46 1.87
CA TYR A 15 4.04 2.14 1.62
C TYR A 15 3.57 1.78 0.22
N TYR A 16 2.28 1.47 0.10
CA TYR A 16 1.69 0.86 -1.07
C TYR A 16 0.33 1.47 -1.37
N ALA A 17 -0.06 1.44 -2.64
CA ALA A 17 -1.39 1.82 -3.09
C ALA A 17 -1.97 0.74 -4.02
N VAL A 18 -3.22 0.35 -3.76
CA VAL A 18 -3.98 -0.62 -4.57
C VAL A 18 -5.41 -0.12 -4.74
N LEU A 19 -6.06 -0.55 -5.83
CA LEU A 19 -7.48 -0.29 -6.02
C LEU A 19 -8.27 -0.90 -4.85
N ASP A 20 -9.33 -0.22 -4.41
CA ASP A 20 -10.22 -0.74 -3.38
C ASP A 20 -10.93 -2.00 -3.94
N PRO A 21 -10.79 -3.18 -3.29
CA PRO A 21 -11.48 -4.38 -3.73
C PRO A 21 -13.01 -4.25 -3.77
N GLN A 22 -13.58 -3.36 -2.96
CA GLN A 22 -15.02 -3.11 -2.89
C GLN A 22 -15.49 -1.95 -3.78
N ASP A 23 -14.55 -1.12 -4.24
CA ASP A 23 -14.79 -0.03 -5.18
C ASP A 23 -13.57 0.19 -6.08
N PRO A 24 -13.43 -0.57 -7.19
CA PRO A 24 -12.25 -0.51 -8.03
C PRO A 24 -11.99 0.84 -8.71
N ALA A 25 -12.92 1.80 -8.60
CA ALA A 25 -12.70 3.18 -9.05
C ALA A 25 -11.88 4.02 -8.06
N THR A 26 -11.70 3.54 -6.82
CA THR A 26 -11.04 4.24 -5.73
C THR A 26 -9.69 3.60 -5.39
N MET A 27 -8.70 4.42 -5.03
CA MET A 27 -7.38 3.97 -4.56
C MET A 27 -7.32 3.95 -3.03
N THR A 28 -6.78 2.88 -2.46
CA THR A 28 -6.50 2.76 -1.02
C THR A 28 -5.01 2.73 -0.76
N TYR A 29 -4.60 3.21 0.41
CA TYR A 29 -3.19 3.39 0.75
C TYR A 29 -2.85 2.66 2.04
N TRP A 30 -1.71 1.99 2.03
CA TRP A 30 -1.32 1.05 3.08
C TRP A 30 0.14 1.24 3.47
N ARG A 31 0.43 0.96 4.74
CA ARG A 31 1.76 0.89 5.31
C ARG A 31 2.00 -0.52 5.82
N ARG A 32 3.02 -1.18 5.28
CA ARG A 32 3.56 -2.42 5.84
C ARG A 32 4.55 -2.07 6.94
N ALA A 33 4.23 -2.47 8.17
CA ALA A 33 5.07 -2.26 9.34
C ALA A 33 5.63 -3.61 9.80
N ILE A 34 6.95 -3.77 9.67
CA ILE A 34 7.70 -4.95 10.12
C ILE A 34 8.71 -4.47 11.17
N THR A 35 8.57 -4.99 12.39
CA THR A 35 9.45 -4.79 13.55
C THR A 35 9.43 -6.08 14.39
N ALA A 36 10.35 -6.22 15.34
CA ALA A 36 10.35 -7.39 16.25
C ALA A 36 9.04 -7.61 17.03
N LYS A 37 8.17 -6.58 17.15
CA LYS A 37 6.91 -6.63 17.90
C LYS A 37 5.67 -6.49 17.03
N VAL A 38 5.82 -6.14 15.76
CA VAL A 38 4.71 -5.77 14.89
C VAL A 38 4.98 -6.31 13.52
N ASP A 39 4.05 -7.12 13.05
CA ASP A 39 3.98 -7.59 11.68
C ASP A 39 2.58 -7.28 11.15
N ALA A 40 2.39 -6.09 10.58
CA ALA A 40 1.06 -5.57 10.28
C ALA A 40 0.98 -4.77 8.98
N LEU A 41 -0.20 -4.80 8.36
CA LEU A 41 -0.60 -3.91 7.28
C LEU A 41 -1.60 -2.90 7.84
N LYS A 42 -1.27 -1.60 7.77
CA LYS A 42 -2.07 -0.52 8.37
C LYS A 42 -2.53 0.46 7.29
N PRO A 43 -3.77 0.99 7.36
CA PRO A 43 -4.17 2.09 6.51
C PRO A 43 -3.22 3.28 6.65
N TRP A 44 -2.98 3.97 5.54
CA TRP A 44 -2.27 5.24 5.49
C TRP A 44 -3.18 6.31 4.85
N PRO A 45 -3.12 7.59 5.28
CA PRO A 45 -2.37 8.11 6.43
C PRO A 45 -2.87 7.54 7.76
N ALA A 46 -2.18 7.88 8.87
CA ALA A 46 -2.64 7.47 10.19
C ALA A 46 -4.10 7.91 10.41
N LYS A 47 -4.92 7.02 10.98
CA LYS A 47 -6.38 7.16 11.17
C LYS A 47 -7.24 7.03 9.91
N ALA A 48 -6.66 6.76 8.73
CA ALA A 48 -7.45 6.35 7.58
C ALA A 48 -8.17 5.02 7.85
N TRP A 49 -9.28 4.81 7.16
CA TRP A 49 -10.06 3.57 7.19
C TRP A 49 -10.42 3.16 5.77
N TRP A 50 -10.08 1.94 5.39
CA TRP A 50 -10.39 1.34 4.09
C TRP A 50 -11.08 0.00 4.31
N GLY A 51 -12.15 -0.30 3.59
CA GLY A 51 -12.91 -1.55 3.69
C GLY A 51 -14.28 -1.40 4.35
N PRO A 52 -14.88 -2.51 4.84
CA PRO A 52 -16.26 -2.51 5.31
C PRO A 52 -16.56 -1.40 6.32
N PRO A 53 -17.75 -0.79 6.29
CA PRO A 53 -18.13 0.23 7.25
C PRO A 53 -17.89 -0.22 8.69
N VAL A 54 -17.29 0.65 9.49
CA VAL A 54 -17.13 0.41 10.94
C VAL A 54 -18.52 0.37 11.57
N PRO A 55 -18.87 -0.65 12.36
CA PRO A 55 -20.14 -0.71 13.05
C PRO A 55 -20.30 0.49 13.96
N ARG A 56 -21.46 1.15 13.92
CA ARG A 56 -21.74 2.22 14.89
C ARG A 56 -22.05 1.56 16.22
N ARG A 57 -21.71 2.24 17.32
CA ARG A 57 -21.99 1.74 18.67
C ARG A 57 -23.48 1.43 18.88
N ALA A 58 -24.37 2.17 18.22
CA ALA A 58 -25.82 1.96 18.28
C ALA A 58 -26.28 0.67 17.59
N ASP A 59 -25.50 0.15 16.64
CA ASP A 59 -25.83 -1.05 15.86
C ASP A 59 -25.33 -2.33 16.54
N VAL A 60 -24.44 -2.20 17.54
CA VAL A 60 -23.85 -3.33 18.26
C VAL A 60 -24.84 -3.83 19.32
N PRO A 61 -25.27 -5.10 19.27
CA PRO A 61 -26.17 -5.66 20.28
C PRO A 61 -25.58 -5.54 21.70
N THR A 62 -26.46 -5.29 22.68
CA THR A 62 -26.08 -5.22 24.10
C THR A 62 -25.99 -6.60 24.74
N ASP A 63 -26.82 -7.55 24.30
CA ASP A 63 -26.74 -8.95 24.69
C ASP A 63 -25.40 -9.54 24.25
N MET A 64 -24.73 -10.25 25.16
CA MET A 64 -23.36 -10.74 24.95
C MET A 64 -23.28 -11.75 23.81
N VAL A 65 -24.22 -12.71 23.73
CA VAL A 65 -24.20 -13.75 22.70
C VAL A 65 -24.49 -13.17 21.33
N ALA A 66 -25.47 -12.26 21.24
CA ALA A 66 -25.77 -11.54 20.01
C ALA A 66 -24.61 -10.64 19.58
N ARG A 67 -23.95 -9.95 20.52
CA ARG A 67 -22.77 -9.12 20.26
C ARG A 67 -21.62 -9.93 19.72
N ASP A 68 -21.34 -11.09 20.30
CA ASP A 68 -20.23 -11.93 19.86
C ASP A 68 -20.46 -12.46 18.44
N ARG A 69 -21.70 -12.87 18.12
CA ARG A 69 -22.08 -13.25 16.75
C ARG A 69 -21.95 -12.08 15.77
N PHE A 70 -22.40 -10.89 16.16
CA PHE A 70 -22.28 -9.67 15.36
C PHE A 70 -20.82 -9.33 15.07
N VAL A 71 -19.96 -9.31 16.10
CA VAL A 71 -18.53 -9.03 15.98
C VAL A 71 -17.85 -10.09 15.11
N ALA A 72 -18.19 -11.37 15.27
CA ALA A 72 -17.64 -12.44 14.45
C ALA A 72 -18.00 -12.28 12.96
N ALA A 73 -19.28 -11.98 12.67
CA ALA A 73 -19.74 -11.78 11.29
C ALA A 73 -19.09 -10.55 10.65
N TRP A 74 -19.04 -9.42 11.35
CA TRP A 74 -18.37 -8.23 10.84
C TRP A 74 -16.85 -8.45 10.65
N SER A 75 -16.20 -9.10 11.62
CA SER A 75 -14.77 -9.42 11.51
C SER A 75 -14.46 -10.29 10.29
N GLU A 76 -15.38 -11.19 9.90
CA GLU A 76 -15.21 -12.00 8.70
C GLU A 76 -15.21 -11.13 7.44
N THR A 77 -16.14 -10.18 7.31
CA THR A 77 -16.15 -9.24 6.16
C THR A 77 -14.84 -8.44 6.08
N ARG A 78 -14.28 -8.10 7.24
CA ARG A 78 -13.00 -7.38 7.32
C ARG A 78 -11.82 -8.26 6.90
N ARG A 79 -11.83 -9.55 7.27
CA ARG A 79 -10.78 -10.51 6.86
C ARG A 79 -10.79 -10.70 5.36
N VAL A 80 -11.95 -10.97 4.76
CA VAL A 80 -12.10 -11.13 3.30
C VAL A 80 -11.54 -9.91 2.57
N TYR A 81 -11.93 -8.71 2.98
CA TYR A 81 -11.41 -7.47 2.43
C TYR A 81 -9.87 -7.38 2.49
N LEU A 82 -9.29 -7.67 3.65
CA LEU A 82 -7.84 -7.63 3.80
C LEU A 82 -7.13 -8.72 3.00
N THR A 83 -7.74 -9.89 2.82
CA THR A 83 -7.21 -10.95 1.96
C THR A 83 -7.07 -10.45 0.52
N ASP A 84 -8.08 -9.77 -0.01
CA ASP A 84 -8.05 -9.24 -1.38
C ASP A 84 -7.00 -8.12 -1.53
N VAL A 85 -6.90 -7.23 -0.54
CA VAL A 85 -5.84 -6.21 -0.50
C VAL A 85 -4.45 -6.86 -0.51
N VAL A 86 -4.24 -7.88 0.34
CA VAL A 86 -2.95 -8.58 0.43
C VAL A 86 -2.63 -9.34 -0.86
N ALA A 87 -3.62 -9.96 -1.48
CA ALA A 87 -3.46 -10.62 -2.77
C ALA A 87 -3.03 -9.62 -3.86
N ALA A 88 -3.67 -8.45 -3.92
CA ALA A 88 -3.30 -7.38 -4.86
C ALA A 88 -1.87 -6.85 -4.61
N LEU A 89 -1.48 -6.69 -3.34
CA LEU A 89 -0.12 -6.27 -2.98
C LEU A 89 0.93 -7.33 -3.29
N THR A 90 0.60 -8.61 -3.10
CA THR A 90 1.52 -9.73 -3.36
C THR A 90 1.72 -9.95 -4.86
N ALA A 91 0.69 -9.70 -5.67
CA ALA A 91 0.76 -9.86 -7.12
C ALA A 91 1.80 -8.93 -7.77
N ASP A 92 1.87 -7.67 -7.33
CA ASP A 92 2.87 -6.70 -7.81
C ASP A 92 3.20 -5.64 -6.75
N PRO A 93 4.07 -5.98 -5.77
CA PRO A 93 4.41 -5.07 -4.68
C PRO A 93 5.18 -3.84 -5.17
N THR A 94 5.93 -3.98 -6.26
CA THR A 94 6.70 -2.87 -6.86
C THR A 94 5.75 -1.85 -7.46
N ALA A 95 4.83 -2.26 -8.34
CA ALA A 95 3.85 -1.33 -8.92
C ALA A 95 2.96 -0.69 -7.85
N ALA A 96 2.56 -1.43 -6.81
CA ALA A 96 1.81 -0.86 -5.70
C ALA A 96 2.60 0.22 -4.94
N GLY A 97 3.92 0.03 -4.76
CA GLY A 97 4.81 1.06 -4.22
C GLY A 97 4.91 2.29 -5.12
N HIS A 98 5.00 2.10 -6.43
CA HIS A 98 5.02 3.22 -7.39
C HIS A 98 3.74 4.04 -7.38
N ARG A 99 2.57 3.37 -7.40
CA ARG A 99 1.27 4.05 -7.31
C ARG A 99 1.20 4.90 -6.05
N PHE A 100 1.72 4.41 -4.92
CA PHE A 100 1.78 5.23 -3.70
C PHE A 100 2.57 6.52 -3.93
N THR A 101 3.74 6.42 -4.56
CA THR A 101 4.59 7.58 -4.79
C THR A 101 4.00 8.56 -5.81
N GLU A 102 3.47 8.06 -6.93
CA GLU A 102 2.87 8.87 -7.98
C GLU A 102 1.75 9.76 -7.42
N TRP A 103 0.87 9.18 -6.63
CA TRP A 103 -0.30 9.88 -6.08
C TRP A 103 0.01 10.78 -4.88
N ASN A 104 1.09 10.51 -4.15
CA ASN A 104 1.40 11.24 -2.90
C ASN A 104 2.68 12.09 -2.97
N THR A 105 3.46 11.99 -4.04
CA THR A 105 4.80 12.59 -4.18
C THR A 105 5.71 12.28 -2.97
N ARG A 106 5.65 11.03 -2.49
CA ARG A 106 6.34 10.57 -1.27
C ARG A 106 7.05 9.24 -1.51
N CYS A 107 8.20 9.06 -0.86
CA CYS A 107 9.00 7.84 -0.92
C CYS A 107 8.17 6.61 -0.53
N CYS A 108 8.09 5.59 -1.39
CA CYS A 108 7.39 4.33 -1.11
C CYS A 108 8.02 3.53 0.06
N GLN A 109 9.24 3.85 0.49
CA GLN A 109 9.91 3.18 1.61
C GLN A 109 9.69 3.88 2.96
N CYS A 110 9.69 5.21 2.98
CA CYS A 110 9.68 5.98 4.24
C CYS A 110 8.61 7.07 4.33
N ALA A 111 7.81 7.27 3.28
CA ALA A 111 6.78 8.30 3.13
C ALA A 111 7.25 9.76 3.29
N ARG A 112 8.56 10.02 3.29
CA ARG A 112 9.10 11.39 3.19
C ARG A 112 8.80 11.98 1.82
N VAL A 113 8.54 13.29 1.78
CA VAL A 113 8.28 14.03 0.53
C VAL A 113 9.49 13.93 -0.38
N LEU A 114 9.25 13.77 -1.68
CA LEU A 114 10.29 13.71 -2.70
C LEU A 114 10.42 15.08 -3.38
N HIS A 115 11.62 15.62 -3.36
CA HIS A 115 11.90 16.97 -3.86
C HIS A 115 12.54 16.95 -5.25
N ASP A 116 13.54 16.08 -5.47
CA ASP A 116 14.26 15.98 -6.74
C ASP A 116 13.52 15.12 -7.78
N ALA A 117 13.68 15.49 -9.05
CA ALA A 117 13.05 14.83 -10.19
C ALA A 117 13.43 13.34 -10.28
N LEU A 118 14.68 13.02 -9.95
CA LEU A 118 15.20 11.66 -9.97
C LEU A 118 14.49 10.78 -8.93
N SER A 119 14.36 11.23 -7.69
CA SER A 119 13.61 10.52 -6.66
C SER A 119 12.13 10.38 -7.00
N LYS A 120 11.50 11.40 -7.59
CA LYS A 120 10.12 11.31 -8.05
C LYS A 120 9.97 10.22 -9.12
N ALA A 121 10.86 10.19 -10.10
CA ALA A 121 10.88 9.16 -11.14
C ALA A 121 11.06 7.74 -10.55
N TYR A 122 11.98 7.58 -9.60
CA TYR A 122 12.20 6.30 -8.93
C TYR A 122 11.10 5.89 -7.96
N GLY A 123 10.30 6.84 -7.52
CA GLY A 123 9.39 6.64 -6.41
C GLY A 123 10.06 6.48 -5.03
N ILE A 124 11.38 6.64 -4.92
CA ILE A 124 12.17 6.39 -3.71
C ILE A 124 13.21 7.50 -3.45
N GLY A 125 13.28 7.94 -2.19
CA GLY A 125 14.20 8.99 -1.72
C GLY A 125 15.68 8.58 -1.82
N PRO A 126 16.63 9.53 -1.93
CA PRO A 126 18.05 9.22 -2.08
C PRO A 126 18.60 8.37 -0.94
N GLU A 127 18.23 8.68 0.30
CA GLU A 127 18.66 7.90 1.47
C GLU A 127 18.13 6.46 1.46
N CYS A 128 16.92 6.24 0.93
CA CYS A 128 16.37 4.89 0.84
C CYS A 128 16.97 4.10 -0.34
N ARG A 129 17.38 4.77 -1.42
CA ARG A 129 18.02 4.15 -2.59
C ARG A 129 19.40 3.56 -2.30
N LYS A 130 20.18 4.17 -1.38
CA LYS A 130 21.53 3.71 -1.01
C LYS A 130 21.59 2.26 -0.52
N HIS A 131 20.47 1.71 -0.07
CA HIS A 131 20.35 0.37 0.48
C HIS A 131 19.80 -0.65 -0.53
N LEU A 132 19.52 -0.24 -1.77
CA LEU A 132 19.00 -1.12 -2.81
C LEU A 132 20.08 -1.45 -3.83
N SER A 133 20.09 -2.69 -4.32
CA SER A 133 20.93 -3.07 -5.45
C SER A 133 20.42 -2.45 -6.75
N ALA A 134 21.30 -2.34 -7.75
CA ALA A 134 20.93 -1.88 -9.08
C ALA A 134 19.82 -2.74 -9.71
N ASP A 135 19.85 -4.06 -9.50
CA ASP A 135 18.82 -4.99 -10.00
C ASP A 135 17.45 -4.75 -9.36
N VAL A 136 17.42 -4.41 -8.06
CA VAL A 136 16.17 -4.08 -7.38
C VAL A 136 15.64 -2.75 -7.90
N LEU A 137 16.49 -1.73 -8.06
CA LEU A 137 16.13 -0.46 -8.68
C LEU A 137 15.64 -0.64 -10.13
N ALA A 138 16.22 -1.58 -10.89
CA ALA A 138 15.79 -1.93 -12.24
C ALA A 138 14.36 -2.47 -12.29
N ARG A 139 13.87 -3.14 -11.23
CA ARG A 139 12.47 -3.57 -11.16
C ARG A 139 11.50 -2.41 -10.91
N TYR A 140 11.95 -1.33 -10.27
CA TYR A 140 11.20 -0.07 -10.19
C TYR A 140 11.14 0.65 -11.56
N TYR A 141 11.93 0.21 -12.54
CA TYR A 141 11.81 0.65 -13.92
C TYR A 141 11.04 -0.41 -14.73
N THR A 142 9.74 -0.23 -14.95
CA THR A 142 9.20 -0.80 -16.19
C THR A 142 9.90 -0.09 -17.36
N PRO A 143 10.39 -0.81 -18.39
CA PRO A 143 11.12 -0.22 -19.50
C PRO A 143 10.34 0.92 -20.19
N GLU A 144 9.01 0.85 -20.24
CA GLU A 144 8.20 1.92 -20.83
C GLU A 144 8.20 3.22 -20.00
N VAL A 145 8.19 3.12 -18.67
CA VAL A 145 8.16 4.29 -17.77
C VAL A 145 9.54 4.94 -17.69
N ALA A 146 10.61 4.14 -17.68
CA ALA A 146 11.99 4.63 -17.80
C ALA A 146 12.20 5.39 -19.11
N ARG A 147 11.69 4.86 -20.23
CA ARG A 147 11.77 5.48 -21.55
C ARG A 147 10.99 6.80 -21.60
N ALA A 148 9.75 6.83 -21.11
CA ALA A 148 8.94 8.04 -21.06
C ALA A 148 9.58 9.14 -20.18
N HIS A 149 10.23 8.77 -19.07
CA HIS A 149 10.97 9.71 -18.22
C HIS A 149 12.28 10.20 -18.87
N ALA A 150 13.02 9.33 -19.57
CA ALA A 150 14.24 9.72 -20.28
C ALA A 150 13.94 10.68 -21.43
N GLU A 151 12.89 10.42 -22.21
CA GLU A 151 12.42 11.28 -23.30
C GLU A 151 11.93 12.65 -22.81
N HIS A 152 11.37 12.73 -21.59
CA HIS A 152 10.89 13.98 -21.00
C HIS A 152 12.00 14.80 -20.27
N LEU A 153 13.09 14.14 -19.87
CA LEU A 153 14.23 14.76 -19.18
C LEU A 153 15.43 15.02 -20.09
N THR A 154 15.40 14.56 -21.34
CA THR A 154 16.36 15.07 -22.33
C THR A 154 15.93 16.50 -22.62
N PRO A 155 16.69 17.55 -22.23
CA PRO A 155 16.34 18.91 -22.61
C PRO A 155 16.18 18.94 -24.13
N ASN A 156 15.19 19.68 -24.62
CA ASN A 156 15.09 20.04 -26.03
C ASN A 156 16.37 20.82 -26.41
N THR A 157 17.44 20.10 -26.70
CA THR A 157 18.62 20.65 -27.38
C THR A 157 18.21 20.75 -28.85
N LYS A 158 17.37 21.74 -29.15
CA LYS A 158 17.20 22.22 -30.50
C LYS A 158 17.99 23.52 -30.63
N THR A 159 18.97 23.41 -31.52
CA THR A 159 19.80 24.39 -32.19
C THR A 159 19.07 25.68 -32.55
#